data_AF-A0A6P1DNS7-F1
#
_entry.id   AF-A0A6P1DNS7-F1
#
_cell.length_a   1.000
_cell.length_b   1.000
_cell.length_c   1.000
_cell.angle_alpha   90.00
_cell.angle_beta   90.00
_cell.angle_gamma   90.00
#
_symmetry.space_group_name_H-M   'P 1'
#
loop_
_entity.id
_entity.type
_entity.pdbx_description
1 polymer ?
#
loop_
_entity_poly.entity_id
_entity_poly.type
_entity_poly.pdbx_seq_one_letter_code
_entity_poly.pdbx_strand_id
1 'polypeptide(L)'
;MKFIHTDLGNRKGGEIVQVTLSGNSANVRLMDSSNFQSYKSGRKHTYYGGHATKSPVRLKIPRAGHWHVAVDTGGYPGQVSASVNVLPGPLPAFTEAPLSSIPSLYQDHHSPNIPIADDIDKEFDVFISHASEDKDEVVRPLATALKEKGLSVWYDEFELRIGDSLRRKIDRGVATSKFGVIVLSEMFLRKGWTNYELDGLVTRQNTGEQILLPIWHNITKKQVIEYSPSLADKLARSTATHTVEEIAAEIAELIHSKE
;
A
#
# COMPACT_ATOMS: atom_id res chain seq x y z
N MET A 1 -0.69 -19.54 38.35
CA MET A 1 0.14 -19.89 37.17
C MET A 1 0.91 -18.64 36.76
N LYS A 2 2.24 -18.72 36.59
CA LYS A 2 3.07 -17.55 36.23
C LYS A 2 3.19 -17.49 34.71
N PHE A 3 2.80 -16.37 34.11
CA PHE A 3 2.89 -16.15 32.67
C PHE A 3 3.32 -14.70 32.39
N ILE A 4 3.94 -14.48 31.23
CA ILE A 4 4.15 -13.17 30.64
C ILE A 4 2.91 -12.85 29.81
N HIS A 5 2.38 -11.65 29.96
CA HIS A 5 1.22 -11.17 29.21
C HIS A 5 1.56 -9.91 28.44
N THR A 6 1.12 -9.89 27.19
CA THR A 6 1.12 -8.69 26.36
C THR A 6 -0.28 -8.47 25.84
N ASP A 7 -0.81 -7.28 26.11
CA ASP A 7 -2.04 -6.82 25.51
C ASP A 7 -1.74 -6.21 24.14
N LEU A 8 -2.32 -6.76 23.08
CA LEU A 8 -2.11 -6.25 21.73
C LEU A 8 -3.11 -5.13 21.39
N GLY A 9 -4.17 -4.94 22.17
CA GLY A 9 -5.27 -4.04 21.79
C GLY A 9 -6.09 -4.57 20.62
N ASN A 10 -6.80 -3.67 19.93
CA ASN A 10 -7.56 -3.99 18.73
C ASN A 10 -6.65 -4.21 17.52
N ARG A 11 -6.84 -5.35 16.85
CA ARG A 11 -6.04 -5.81 15.70
C ARG A 11 -6.92 -6.25 14.55
N LYS A 12 -6.37 -6.22 13.34
CA LYS A 12 -7.03 -6.64 12.10
C LYS A 12 -6.81 -8.12 11.85
N GLY A 13 -7.78 -8.77 11.20
CA GLY A 13 -7.60 -10.13 10.70
C GLY A 13 -6.47 -10.16 9.67
N GLY A 14 -5.65 -11.20 9.71
CA GLY A 14 -4.52 -11.36 8.80
C GLY A 14 -3.17 -10.96 9.38
N GLU A 15 -3.11 -10.02 10.32
CA GLU A 15 -1.87 -9.58 10.98
C GLU A 15 -1.12 -10.75 11.64
N ILE A 16 0.21 -10.68 11.67
CA ILE A 16 1.07 -11.73 12.24
C ILE A 16 1.66 -11.27 13.56
N VAL A 17 1.35 -11.96 14.64
CA VAL A 17 1.99 -11.78 15.94
C VAL A 17 3.29 -12.57 15.96
N GLN A 18 4.42 -11.89 16.00
CA GLN A 18 5.75 -12.48 16.16
C GLN A 18 6.17 -12.43 17.63
N VAL A 19 6.39 -13.60 18.22
CA VAL A 19 6.87 -13.76 19.60
C VAL A 19 8.30 -14.29 19.56
N THR A 20 9.25 -13.48 20.03
CA THR A 20 10.64 -13.90 20.18
C THR A 20 10.85 -14.37 21.61
N LEU A 21 11.20 -15.64 21.76
CA LEU A 21 11.54 -16.26 23.03
C LEU A 21 13.06 -16.27 23.23
N SER A 22 13.49 -16.03 24.47
CA SER A 22 14.85 -16.28 24.94
C SER A 22 14.82 -17.10 26.23
N GLY A 23 15.63 -18.17 26.28
CA GLY A 23 15.64 -19.16 27.37
C GLY A 23 15.06 -20.51 26.94
N ASN A 24 14.39 -21.21 27.87
CA ASN A 24 13.77 -22.52 27.65
C ASN A 24 12.55 -22.47 26.70
N SER A 25 12.08 -23.64 26.27
CA SER A 25 10.82 -23.76 25.54
C SER A 25 9.63 -23.29 26.39
N ALA A 26 8.64 -22.68 25.73
CA ALA A 26 7.47 -22.12 26.40
C ALA A 26 6.22 -22.29 25.55
N ASN A 27 5.07 -22.32 26.21
CA ASN A 27 3.79 -22.22 25.54
C ASN A 27 3.58 -20.79 25.11
N VAL A 28 3.26 -20.58 23.82
CA VAL A 28 2.83 -19.28 23.29
C VAL A 28 1.37 -19.40 22.91
N ARG A 29 0.51 -18.60 23.54
CA ARG A 29 -0.94 -18.62 23.34
C ARG A 29 -1.44 -17.24 22.92
N LEU A 30 -2.07 -17.17 21.75
CA LEU A 30 -2.81 -16.02 21.25
C LEU A 30 -4.30 -16.24 21.48
N MET A 31 -4.97 -15.29 22.13
CA MET A 31 -6.36 -15.40 22.58
C MET A 31 -7.10 -14.08 22.38
N ASP A 32 -8.41 -14.15 22.14
CA ASP A 32 -9.28 -12.97 22.28
C ASP A 32 -9.54 -12.67 23.76
N SER A 33 -10.17 -11.53 24.06
CA SER A 33 -10.41 -11.09 25.44
C SER A 33 -11.21 -12.10 26.29
N SER A 34 -12.22 -12.74 25.70
CA SER A 34 -13.04 -13.75 26.41
C SER A 34 -12.23 -14.98 26.78
N ASN A 35 -11.42 -15.49 25.85
CA ASN A 35 -10.55 -16.64 26.08
C ASN A 35 -9.39 -16.29 27.04
N PHE A 36 -8.83 -15.09 26.94
CA PHE A 36 -7.78 -14.64 27.85
C PHE A 36 -8.28 -14.52 29.30
N GLN A 37 -9.49 -14.01 29.51
CA GLN A 37 -10.09 -13.96 30.85
C GLN A 37 -10.38 -15.35 31.41
N SER A 38 -10.83 -16.26 30.55
CA SER A 38 -11.04 -17.68 30.90
C SER A 38 -9.70 -18.36 31.26
N TYR A 39 -8.64 -18.10 30.48
CA TYR A 39 -7.28 -18.56 30.76
C TYR A 39 -6.76 -18.04 32.12
N LYS A 40 -6.89 -16.74 32.37
CA LYS A 40 -6.45 -16.09 33.63
C LYS A 40 -7.16 -16.67 34.86
N SER A 41 -8.40 -17.11 34.70
CA SER A 41 -9.21 -17.74 35.77
C SER A 41 -9.08 -19.27 35.83
N GLY A 42 -8.23 -19.89 35.01
CA GLY A 42 -8.03 -21.34 34.98
C GLY A 42 -9.21 -22.12 34.40
N ARG A 43 -10.12 -21.46 33.68
CA ARG A 43 -11.27 -22.07 33.01
C ARG A 43 -10.89 -22.60 31.63
N LYS A 44 -11.73 -23.50 31.10
CA LYS A 44 -11.59 -24.00 29.73
C LYS A 44 -11.67 -22.84 28.73
N HIS A 45 -10.74 -22.81 27.78
CA HIS A 45 -10.60 -21.75 26.78
C HIS A 45 -9.95 -22.33 25.52
N THR A 46 -10.02 -21.60 24.43
CA THR A 46 -9.32 -21.90 23.18
C THR A 46 -8.26 -20.84 22.89
N TYR A 47 -7.23 -21.22 22.13
CA TYR A 47 -6.15 -20.34 21.77
C TYR A 47 -5.52 -20.78 20.45
N TYR A 48 -4.78 -19.86 19.83
CA TYR A 48 -3.90 -20.14 18.70
C TYR A 48 -2.45 -20.19 19.19
N GLY A 49 -1.68 -21.17 18.70
CA GLY A 49 -0.31 -21.42 19.15
C GLY A 49 -0.16 -22.74 19.88
N GLY A 50 0.90 -22.88 20.69
CA GLY A 50 1.27 -24.15 21.30
C GLY A 50 2.64 -24.10 21.97
N HIS A 51 3.18 -25.28 22.28
CA HIS A 51 4.50 -25.41 22.87
C HIS A 51 5.58 -25.09 21.83
N ALA A 52 6.32 -24.01 22.05
CA ALA A 52 7.35 -23.53 21.15
C ALA A 52 8.74 -23.93 21.64
N THR A 53 9.46 -24.67 20.81
CA THR A 53 10.87 -25.05 21.00
C THR A 53 11.82 -24.28 20.09
N LYS A 54 11.29 -23.42 19.21
CA LYS A 54 12.02 -22.57 18.26
C LYS A 54 11.50 -21.14 18.31
N SER A 55 12.38 -20.19 18.08
CA SER A 55 12.11 -18.74 18.11
C SER A 55 12.59 -18.11 16.80
N PRO A 56 11.84 -17.15 16.19
CA PRO A 56 10.57 -16.60 16.66
C PRO A 56 9.36 -17.47 16.31
N VAL A 57 8.32 -17.41 17.15
CA VAL A 57 6.99 -18.00 16.87
C VAL A 57 6.14 -16.98 16.14
N ARG A 58 5.46 -17.37 15.06
CA ARG A 58 4.57 -16.49 14.29
C ARG A 58 3.15 -17.03 14.32
N LEU A 59 2.21 -16.22 14.81
CA LEU A 59 0.80 -16.58 14.94
C LEU A 59 -0.05 -15.58 14.14
N LYS A 60 -0.87 -16.08 13.22
CA LYS A 60 -1.79 -15.24 12.43
C LYS A 60 -3.03 -14.89 13.27
N ILE A 61 -3.41 -13.61 13.25
CA ILE A 61 -4.67 -13.15 13.81
C ILE A 61 -5.80 -13.60 12.88
N PRO A 62 -6.74 -14.44 13.35
CA PRO A 62 -7.74 -15.04 12.49
C PRO A 62 -8.84 -14.07 12.06
N ARG A 63 -9.15 -13.08 12.91
CA ARG A 63 -10.21 -12.08 12.68
C ARG A 63 -9.93 -10.80 13.44
N ALA A 64 -10.55 -9.70 13.01
CA ALA A 64 -10.46 -8.44 13.72
C ALA A 64 -11.04 -8.55 15.14
N GLY A 65 -10.43 -7.84 16.09
CA GLY A 65 -10.86 -7.84 17.48
C GLY A 65 -9.74 -7.47 18.46
N HIS A 66 -10.03 -7.57 19.74
CA HIS A 66 -9.05 -7.33 20.80
C HIS A 66 -8.31 -8.62 21.17
N TRP A 67 -6.98 -8.60 21.12
CA TRP A 67 -6.16 -9.80 21.23
C TRP A 67 -5.10 -9.69 22.33
N HIS A 68 -4.77 -10.83 22.93
CA HIS A 68 -3.78 -10.96 23.98
C HIS A 68 -2.84 -12.13 23.70
N VAL A 69 -1.58 -11.97 24.10
CA VAL A 69 -0.58 -13.03 24.08
C VAL A 69 -0.21 -13.41 25.50
N ALA A 70 -0.24 -14.70 25.80
CA ALA A 70 0.30 -15.26 27.03
C ALA A 70 1.46 -16.21 26.70
N VAL A 71 2.57 -16.06 27.42
CA VAL A 71 3.72 -16.96 27.36
C VAL A 71 3.96 -17.58 28.74
N ASP A 72 3.94 -18.90 28.83
CA ASP A 72 4.15 -19.63 30.09
C ASP A 72 5.03 -20.86 29.91
N THR A 73 5.72 -21.27 30.97
CA THR A 73 6.61 -22.44 30.95
C THR A 73 5.88 -23.77 31.13
N GLY A 74 4.54 -23.80 31.18
CA GLY A 74 3.76 -25.04 31.32
C GLY A 74 4.04 -25.84 32.60
N GLY A 75 4.68 -25.25 33.62
CA GLY A 75 5.09 -25.95 34.83
C GLY A 75 6.52 -26.51 34.81
N TYR A 76 7.26 -26.35 33.71
CA TYR A 76 8.67 -26.73 33.65
C TYR A 76 9.57 -25.72 34.40
N PRO A 77 10.63 -26.20 35.07
CA PRO A 77 11.61 -25.35 35.74
C PRO A 77 12.41 -24.51 34.73
N GLY A 78 12.69 -23.27 35.09
CA GLY A 78 13.44 -22.32 34.27
C GLY A 78 12.75 -20.97 34.13
N GLN A 79 13.48 -19.99 33.57
CA GLN A 79 12.97 -18.65 33.30
C GLN A 79 12.93 -18.45 31.78
N VAL A 80 11.81 -17.93 31.29
CA VAL A 80 11.64 -17.51 29.90
C VAL A 80 11.41 -16.01 29.88
N SER A 81 12.01 -15.33 28.91
CA SER A 81 11.63 -13.97 28.53
C SER A 81 11.09 -13.98 27.11
N ALA A 82 10.15 -13.08 26.84
CA ALA A 82 9.48 -12.97 25.55
C ALA A 82 9.33 -11.51 25.16
N SER A 83 9.58 -11.20 23.89
CA SER A 83 9.16 -9.96 23.26
C SER A 83 8.12 -10.25 22.18
N VAL A 84 7.15 -9.35 22.04
CA VAL A 84 6.01 -9.53 21.14
C VAL A 84 5.92 -8.31 20.23
N ASN A 85 5.94 -8.57 18.93
CA ASN A 85 5.76 -7.57 17.88
C ASN A 85 4.62 -7.99 16.95
N VAL A 86 3.84 -7.04 16.46
CA VAL A 86 2.79 -7.29 15.45
C VAL A 86 3.31 -6.84 14.10
N LEU A 87 3.30 -7.74 13.14
CA LEU A 87 3.65 -7.50 11.74
C LEU A 87 2.37 -7.42 10.90
N PRO A 88 2.34 -6.61 9.83
CA PRO A 88 1.24 -6.61 8.88
C PRO A 88 1.07 -8.03 8.28
N GLY A 89 -0.18 -8.37 7.95
CA GLY A 89 -0.53 -9.69 7.42
C GLY A 89 0.09 -9.99 6.05
N PRO A 90 -0.03 -11.25 5.56
CA PRO A 90 0.33 -11.55 4.18
C PRO A 90 -0.48 -10.65 3.26
N LEU A 91 0.22 -10.08 2.29
CA LEU A 91 -0.32 -9.14 1.33
C LEU A 91 -1.56 -9.71 0.65
N PRO A 92 -2.64 -8.92 0.45
CA PRO A 92 -3.69 -9.33 -0.45
C PRO A 92 -3.07 -9.66 -1.81
N ALA A 93 -3.53 -10.76 -2.42
CA ALA A 93 -3.17 -11.09 -3.78
C ALA A 93 -3.50 -9.90 -4.68
N PHE A 94 -2.59 -9.57 -5.59
CA PHE A 94 -2.87 -8.60 -6.65
C PHE A 94 -4.19 -9.01 -7.32
N THR A 95 -5.16 -8.10 -7.32
CA THR A 95 -6.39 -8.30 -8.09
C THR A 95 -6.21 -7.50 -9.37
N GLU A 96 -5.74 -8.17 -10.42
CA GLU A 96 -5.73 -7.62 -11.78
C GLU A 96 -7.16 -7.67 -12.31
N ALA A 97 -7.90 -6.59 -12.09
CA ALA A 97 -9.14 -6.35 -12.80
C ALA A 97 -8.82 -5.58 -14.09
N PRO A 98 -9.52 -5.85 -15.22
CA PRO A 98 -9.39 -5.04 -16.42
C PRO A 98 -9.76 -3.58 -16.11
N LEU A 99 -9.02 -2.60 -16.62
CA LEU A 99 -9.23 -1.18 -16.30
C LEU A 99 -10.66 -0.71 -16.64
N SER A 100 -11.27 -1.32 -17.65
CA SER A 100 -12.67 -1.12 -18.06
C SER A 100 -13.70 -1.47 -16.99
N SER A 101 -13.33 -2.30 -16.00
CA SER A 101 -14.20 -2.71 -14.89
C SER A 101 -14.15 -1.78 -13.68
N ILE A 102 -13.39 -0.68 -13.76
CA ILE A 102 -13.26 0.32 -12.70
C ILE A 102 -14.21 1.50 -13.01
N PRO A 103 -15.39 1.59 -12.37
CA PRO A 103 -16.25 2.76 -12.51
C PRO A 103 -15.64 3.88 -11.67
N SER A 104 -15.04 4.90 -12.31
CA SER A 104 -14.66 6.24 -11.77
C SER A 104 -13.28 6.80 -12.19
N LEU A 105 -12.65 6.28 -13.25
CA LEU A 105 -11.42 6.86 -13.84
C LEU A 105 -11.64 8.13 -14.71
N TYR A 106 -12.76 8.82 -14.55
CA TYR A 106 -13.12 10.05 -15.28
C TYR A 106 -14.27 10.72 -14.53
N GLN A 107 -14.15 12.03 -14.33
CA GLN A 107 -15.20 12.83 -13.71
C GLN A 107 -15.91 13.58 -14.83
N ASP A 108 -17.13 13.15 -15.17
CA ASP A 108 -18.15 14.12 -15.55
C ASP A 108 -18.45 14.97 -14.32
N HIS A 109 -18.20 16.26 -14.42
CA HIS A 109 -18.39 17.25 -13.38
C HIS A 109 -19.82 17.23 -12.81
N HIS A 110 -20.00 16.87 -11.53
CA HIS A 110 -21.05 17.45 -10.68
C HIS A 110 -20.69 17.33 -9.19
N SER A 111 -19.96 18.33 -8.66
CA SER A 111 -19.87 18.61 -7.23
C SER A 111 -20.35 20.05 -7.00
N PRO A 112 -21.44 20.28 -6.25
CA PRO A 112 -22.18 21.56 -6.28
C PRO A 112 -21.53 22.73 -5.52
N ASN A 113 -20.27 22.62 -5.08
CA ASN A 113 -19.66 23.60 -4.16
C ASN A 113 -18.22 24.02 -4.48
N ILE A 114 -17.74 23.77 -5.70
CA ILE A 114 -16.48 24.34 -6.19
C ILE A 114 -16.83 25.22 -7.39
N PRO A 115 -16.41 26.50 -7.42
CA PRO A 115 -16.59 27.34 -8.59
C PRO A 115 -16.00 26.61 -9.79
N ILE A 116 -16.88 26.34 -10.76
CA ILE A 116 -16.59 25.70 -12.03
C ILE A 116 -15.60 26.62 -12.75
N ALA A 117 -14.31 26.31 -12.66
CA ALA A 117 -13.49 26.50 -13.84
C ALA A 117 -14.01 25.41 -14.77
N ASP A 118 -14.75 25.84 -15.79
CA ASP A 118 -15.16 25.01 -16.91
C ASP A 118 -13.95 24.22 -17.45
N ASP A 119 -14.20 23.30 -18.35
CA ASP A 119 -13.24 22.56 -19.16
C ASP A 119 -12.30 23.52 -19.94
N ILE A 120 -11.43 24.25 -19.24
CA ILE A 120 -10.40 25.10 -19.82
C ILE A 120 -9.40 24.12 -20.41
N ASP A 121 -9.46 23.97 -21.74
CA ASP A 121 -8.52 23.29 -22.62
C ASP A 121 -7.28 22.82 -21.87
N LYS A 122 -7.35 21.61 -21.31
CA LYS A 122 -6.18 20.97 -20.68
C LYS A 122 -5.10 20.92 -21.75
N GLU A 123 -3.96 21.55 -21.47
CA GLU A 123 -2.86 21.67 -22.42
C GLU A 123 -2.30 20.31 -22.85
N PHE A 124 -2.43 19.30 -21.98
CA PHE A 124 -1.97 17.94 -22.25
C PHE A 124 -3.01 16.88 -21.90
N ASP A 125 -2.99 15.76 -22.61
CA ASP A 125 -3.79 14.59 -22.27
C ASP A 125 -3.18 13.86 -21.07
N VAL A 126 -1.86 13.73 -21.03
CA VAL A 126 -1.14 13.00 -19.97
C VAL A 126 0.01 13.81 -19.38
N PHE A 127 0.10 13.87 -18.06
CA PHE A 127 1.35 14.22 -17.37
C PHE A 127 2.01 12.99 -16.74
N ILE A 128 3.35 12.95 -16.71
CA ILE A 128 4.11 11.87 -16.06
C ILE A 128 5.00 12.41 -14.95
N SER A 129 4.61 12.18 -13.70
CA SER A 129 5.42 12.47 -12.53
C SER A 129 6.38 11.32 -12.22
N HIS A 130 7.66 11.64 -12.06
CA HIS A 130 8.73 10.65 -11.95
C HIS A 130 9.95 11.19 -11.18
N ALA A 131 10.79 10.30 -10.66
CA ALA A 131 12.12 10.70 -10.20
C ALA A 131 13.00 11.01 -11.41
N SER A 132 13.82 12.06 -11.32
CA SER A 132 14.79 12.44 -12.37
C SER A 132 15.64 11.29 -12.92
N GLU A 133 15.96 10.33 -12.05
CA GLU A 133 16.77 9.16 -12.32
C GLU A 133 16.06 8.13 -13.22
N ASP A 134 14.73 8.09 -13.21
CA ASP A 134 13.92 7.14 -13.99
C ASP A 134 13.63 7.64 -15.42
N LYS A 135 14.09 8.85 -15.74
CA LYS A 135 13.69 9.59 -16.93
C LYS A 135 14.00 8.84 -18.22
N ASP A 136 15.22 8.35 -18.34
CA ASP A 136 15.68 7.68 -19.56
C ASP A 136 15.29 6.20 -19.60
N GLU A 137 15.18 5.55 -18.43
CA GLU A 137 14.90 4.11 -18.34
C GLU A 137 13.43 3.78 -18.66
N VAL A 138 12.47 4.58 -18.16
CA VAL A 138 11.04 4.24 -18.29
C VAL A 138 10.18 5.41 -18.74
N VAL A 139 10.47 6.63 -18.33
CA VAL A 139 9.56 7.77 -18.55
C VAL A 139 9.59 8.22 -20.01
N ARG A 140 10.78 8.37 -20.61
CA ARG A 140 10.94 8.76 -22.01
C ARG A 140 10.41 7.68 -22.97
N PRO A 141 10.67 6.38 -22.76
CA PRO A 141 9.99 5.33 -23.51
C PRO A 141 8.46 5.42 -23.40
N LEU A 142 7.92 5.59 -22.20
CA LEU A 142 6.47 5.68 -21.98
C LEU A 142 5.86 6.90 -22.64
N ALA A 143 6.50 8.05 -22.52
CA ALA A 143 6.06 9.29 -23.16
C ALA A 143 6.08 9.16 -24.69
N THR A 144 7.10 8.51 -25.25
CA THR A 144 7.18 8.24 -26.69
C THR A 144 6.03 7.34 -27.14
N ALA A 145 5.82 6.21 -26.44
CA ALA A 145 4.75 5.28 -26.77
C ALA A 145 3.35 5.92 -26.67
N LEU A 146 3.10 6.75 -25.66
CA LEU A 146 1.84 7.49 -25.52
C LEU A 146 1.65 8.52 -26.64
N LYS A 147 2.72 9.23 -27.05
CA LYS A 147 2.69 10.17 -28.19
C LYS A 147 2.42 9.46 -29.52
N GLU A 148 2.97 8.27 -29.72
CA GLU A 148 2.68 7.43 -30.89
C GLU A 148 1.21 6.97 -30.94
N LYS A 149 0.51 6.97 -29.80
CA LYS A 149 -0.94 6.74 -29.70
C LYS A 149 -1.78 8.00 -29.91
N GLY A 150 -1.15 9.13 -30.26
CA GLY A 150 -1.83 10.39 -30.54
C GLY A 150 -2.07 11.29 -29.33
N LEU A 151 -1.57 10.91 -28.15
CA LEU A 151 -1.75 11.70 -26.93
C LEU A 151 -0.70 12.79 -26.79
N SER A 152 -1.12 13.96 -26.32
CA SER A 152 -0.21 15.01 -25.88
C SER A 152 0.32 14.70 -24.48
N VAL A 153 1.65 14.67 -24.33
CA VAL A 153 2.31 14.21 -23.09
C VAL A 153 3.36 15.19 -22.60
N TRP A 154 3.29 15.54 -21.31
CA TRP A 154 4.28 16.38 -20.63
C TRP A 154 4.90 15.66 -19.42
N TYR A 155 6.22 15.69 -19.29
CA TYR A 155 6.91 14.99 -18.19
C TYR A 155 8.07 15.78 -17.59
N ASP A 156 8.78 16.61 -18.36
CA ASP A 156 9.97 17.33 -17.88
C ASP A 156 9.70 18.24 -16.67
N GLU A 157 8.59 18.98 -16.64
CA GLU A 157 8.26 19.84 -15.49
C GLU A 157 7.83 19.04 -14.25
N PHE A 158 7.40 17.79 -14.45
CA PHE A 158 6.94 16.88 -13.40
C PHE A 158 8.04 15.94 -12.90
N GLU A 159 9.29 16.21 -13.28
CA GLU A 159 10.49 15.66 -12.67
C GLU A 159 10.55 16.04 -11.18
N LEU A 160 10.78 15.06 -10.32
CA LEU A 160 10.86 15.20 -8.86
C LEU A 160 12.29 15.13 -8.36
N ARG A 161 12.68 16.10 -7.55
CA ARG A 161 13.99 16.20 -6.89
C ARG A 161 13.83 16.17 -5.37
N ILE A 162 14.93 15.87 -4.68
CA ILE A 162 14.95 15.85 -3.21
C ILE A 162 14.59 17.26 -2.71
N GLY A 163 13.63 17.34 -1.78
CA GLY A 163 13.13 18.59 -1.22
C GLY A 163 11.96 19.22 -1.98
N ASP A 164 11.55 18.66 -3.13
CA ASP A 164 10.29 19.04 -3.76
C ASP A 164 9.09 18.65 -2.88
N SER A 165 7.93 19.25 -3.13
CA SER A 165 6.66 18.74 -2.59
C SER A 165 5.93 17.96 -3.66
N LEU A 166 5.77 16.66 -3.42
CA LEU A 166 5.04 15.75 -4.29
C LEU A 166 3.63 16.27 -4.55
N ARG A 167 2.92 16.64 -3.48
CA ARG A 167 1.54 17.15 -3.58
C ARG A 167 1.44 18.34 -4.53
N ARG A 168 2.31 19.34 -4.40
CA ARG A 168 2.28 20.54 -5.25
C ARG A 168 2.58 20.22 -6.72
N LYS A 169 3.47 19.26 -6.99
CA LYS A 169 3.79 18.81 -8.35
C LYS A 169 2.61 18.09 -8.99
N ILE A 170 1.93 17.22 -8.24
CA ILE A 170 0.71 16.56 -8.69
C ILE A 170 -0.42 17.56 -8.91
N ASP A 171 -0.61 18.54 -8.00
CA ASP A 171 -1.62 19.60 -8.16
C ASP A 171 -1.47 20.35 -9.48
N ARG A 172 -0.23 20.67 -9.87
CA ARG A 172 0.06 21.29 -11.16
C ARG A 172 -0.29 20.38 -12.33
N GLY A 173 0.10 19.11 -12.28
CA GLY A 173 -0.18 18.15 -13.35
C GLY A 173 -1.67 17.95 -13.56
N VAL A 174 -2.42 17.81 -12.46
CA VAL A 174 -3.89 17.70 -12.51
C VAL A 174 -4.51 18.99 -13.05
N ALA A 175 -3.93 20.16 -12.80
CA ALA A 175 -4.44 21.43 -13.33
C ALA A 175 -4.25 21.55 -14.85
N THR A 176 -3.12 21.08 -15.39
CA THR A 176 -2.75 21.25 -16.81
C THR A 176 -3.08 20.05 -17.69
N SER A 177 -3.46 18.92 -17.11
CA SER A 177 -3.66 17.69 -17.88
C SER A 177 -4.93 16.92 -17.53
N LYS A 178 -5.44 16.16 -18.51
CA LYS A 178 -6.65 15.33 -18.36
C LYS A 178 -6.39 14.07 -17.52
N PHE A 179 -5.19 13.49 -17.66
CA PHE A 179 -4.78 12.25 -17.02
C PHE A 179 -3.37 12.37 -16.44
N GLY A 180 -3.12 11.68 -15.33
CA GLY A 180 -1.84 11.66 -14.65
C GLY A 180 -1.29 10.25 -14.52
N VAL A 181 0.02 10.13 -14.72
CA VAL A 181 0.79 8.93 -14.45
C VAL A 181 1.84 9.26 -13.40
N ILE A 182 1.99 8.38 -12.41
CA ILE A 182 3.06 8.48 -11.43
C ILE A 182 3.94 7.23 -11.46
N VAL A 183 5.22 7.42 -11.75
CA VAL A 183 6.21 6.33 -11.76
C VAL A 183 6.73 6.14 -10.34
N LEU A 184 6.32 5.04 -9.74
CA LEU A 184 6.80 4.57 -8.44
C LEU A 184 7.97 3.63 -8.68
N SER A 185 9.17 4.15 -8.50
CA SER A 185 10.43 3.40 -8.54
C SER A 185 11.13 3.40 -7.18
N GLU A 186 12.24 2.68 -7.08
CA GLU A 186 13.10 2.76 -5.92
C GLU A 186 13.65 4.19 -5.74
N MET A 187 14.02 4.86 -6.84
CA MET A 187 14.54 6.23 -6.81
C MET A 187 13.46 7.23 -6.37
N PHE A 188 12.22 7.03 -6.80
CA PHE A 188 11.08 7.82 -6.32
C PHE A 188 10.92 7.68 -4.80
N LEU A 189 10.89 6.46 -4.28
CA LEU A 189 10.64 6.22 -2.85
C LEU A 189 11.80 6.71 -1.95
N ARG A 190 13.03 6.68 -2.46
CA ARG A 190 14.23 7.19 -1.74
C ARG A 190 14.26 8.71 -1.55
N LYS A 191 13.43 9.49 -2.25
CA LYS A 191 13.39 10.97 -2.09
C LYS A 191 12.78 11.45 -0.77
N GLY A 192 12.32 10.54 0.09
CA GLY A 192 11.98 10.85 1.47
C GLY A 192 10.62 11.53 1.65
N TRP A 193 9.66 11.22 0.78
CA TRP A 193 8.30 11.72 0.89
C TRP A 193 7.71 11.41 2.26
N THR A 194 6.97 12.36 2.82
CA THR A 194 6.25 12.11 4.07
C THR A 194 5.13 11.09 3.82
N ASN A 195 4.82 10.26 4.81
CA ASN A 195 3.67 9.34 4.73
C ASN A 195 2.37 10.10 4.39
N TYR A 196 2.23 11.33 4.88
CA TYR A 196 1.10 12.20 4.56
C TYR A 196 1.01 12.55 3.08
N GLU A 197 2.13 12.85 2.41
CA GLU A 197 2.14 13.13 0.97
C GLU A 197 1.83 11.87 0.15
N LEU A 198 2.36 10.70 0.54
CA LEU A 198 2.07 9.43 -0.13
C LEU A 198 0.61 9.00 0.06
N ASP A 199 0.08 9.08 1.28
CA ASP A 199 -1.33 8.79 1.59
C ASP A 199 -2.28 9.80 0.92
N GLY A 200 -1.80 11.03 0.67
CA GLY A 200 -2.51 12.06 -0.08
C GLY A 200 -2.78 11.65 -1.54
N LEU A 201 -1.88 10.87 -2.17
CA LEU A 201 -2.13 10.31 -3.51
C LEU A 201 -3.31 9.33 -3.50
N VAL A 202 -3.39 8.50 -2.45
CA VAL A 202 -4.37 7.42 -2.32
C VAL A 202 -5.77 7.95 -2.04
N THR A 203 -5.87 9.00 -1.21
CA THR A 203 -7.15 9.60 -0.82
C THR A 203 -7.86 10.21 -2.03
N ARG A 204 -7.10 10.84 -2.94
CA ARG A 204 -7.63 11.40 -4.19
C ARG A 204 -8.15 10.36 -5.17
N GLN A 205 -7.71 9.12 -5.06
CA GLN A 205 -8.28 8.04 -5.86
C GLN A 205 -9.65 7.57 -5.34
N ASN A 206 -9.97 7.76 -4.05
CA ASN A 206 -11.21 7.23 -3.46
C ASN A 206 -12.44 8.10 -3.69
N THR A 207 -12.28 9.37 -4.08
CA THR A 207 -13.41 10.30 -4.28
C THR A 207 -14.16 10.08 -5.59
N GLY A 208 -13.73 9.14 -6.42
CA GLY A 208 -14.31 8.88 -7.75
C GLY A 208 -13.87 9.89 -8.82
N GLU A 209 -12.85 10.69 -8.52
CA GLU A 209 -12.32 11.79 -9.34
C GLU A 209 -11.01 11.39 -10.06
N GLN A 210 -10.81 10.11 -10.40
CA GLN A 210 -9.46 9.58 -10.63
C GLN A 210 -8.80 10.10 -11.92
N ILE A 211 -7.79 10.97 -11.75
CA ILE A 211 -6.86 11.51 -12.76
C ILE A 211 -5.42 10.98 -12.51
N LEU A 212 -5.21 9.86 -11.79
CA LEU A 212 -3.84 9.38 -11.49
C LEU A 212 -3.68 7.86 -11.47
N LEU A 213 -2.84 7.33 -12.38
CA LEU A 213 -2.43 5.93 -12.45
C LEU A 213 -1.00 5.74 -11.92
N PRO A 214 -0.81 4.94 -10.85
CA PRO A 214 0.50 4.51 -10.42
C PRO A 214 1.07 3.41 -11.33
N ILE A 215 2.33 3.57 -11.72
CA ILE A 215 3.13 2.55 -12.40
C ILE A 215 4.28 2.14 -11.49
N TRP A 216 4.35 0.86 -11.14
CA TRP A 216 5.46 0.30 -10.38
C TRP A 216 6.58 -0.08 -11.33
N HIS A 217 7.71 0.60 -11.19
CA HIS A 217 8.88 0.38 -12.01
C HIS A 217 10.02 -0.19 -11.16
N ASN A 218 10.42 -1.43 -11.46
CA ASN A 218 11.52 -2.13 -10.79
C ASN A 218 11.44 -2.12 -9.25
N ILE A 219 10.23 -2.20 -8.70
CA ILE A 219 9.99 -2.28 -7.25
C ILE A 219 9.07 -3.44 -6.89
N THR A 220 9.31 -4.00 -5.71
CA THR A 220 8.49 -5.07 -5.16
C THR A 220 7.32 -4.50 -4.34
N LYS A 221 6.23 -5.27 -4.26
CA LYS A 221 5.11 -4.95 -3.35
C LYS A 221 5.58 -4.74 -1.91
N LYS A 222 6.55 -5.54 -1.47
CA LYS A 222 7.15 -5.43 -0.13
C LYS A 222 7.71 -4.02 0.11
N GLN A 223 8.51 -3.52 -0.81
CA GLN A 223 9.07 -2.16 -0.73
C GLN A 223 7.94 -1.13 -0.70
N VAL A 224 6.92 -1.23 -1.57
CA VAL A 224 5.81 -0.27 -1.57
C VAL A 224 5.11 -0.18 -0.21
N ILE A 225 4.83 -1.31 0.45
CA ILE A 225 4.19 -1.30 1.79
C ILE A 225 5.08 -0.68 2.85
N GLU A 226 6.38 -0.96 2.80
CA GLU A 226 7.34 -0.42 3.78
C GLU A 226 7.33 1.12 3.76
N TYR A 227 7.10 1.72 2.59
CA TYR A 227 6.90 3.16 2.45
C TYR A 227 5.47 3.62 2.72
N SER A 228 4.48 3.00 2.08
CA SER A 228 3.07 3.32 2.26
C SER A 228 2.19 2.08 2.01
N PRO A 229 1.63 1.47 3.07
CA PRO A 229 0.68 0.38 2.92
C PRO A 229 -0.57 0.77 2.13
N SER A 230 -1.00 2.04 2.25
CA SER A 230 -2.18 2.55 1.56
C SER A 230 -1.99 2.59 0.04
N LEU A 231 -0.77 2.82 -0.42
CA LEU A 231 -0.38 2.81 -1.84
C LEU A 231 -0.29 1.39 -2.41
N ALA A 232 0.09 0.41 -1.58
CA ALA A 232 0.24 -0.99 -1.99
C ALA A 232 -1.09 -1.71 -2.29
N ASP A 233 -2.20 -1.20 -1.75
CA ASP A 233 -3.55 -1.74 -1.93
C ASP A 233 -4.28 -1.16 -3.14
N LYS A 234 -3.61 -0.34 -3.95
CA LYS A 234 -4.19 0.34 -5.12
C LYS A 234 -3.91 -0.36 -6.43
N LEU A 235 -4.82 -0.15 -7.38
CA LEU A 235 -4.66 -0.55 -8.77
C LEU A 235 -3.48 0.22 -9.37
N ALA A 236 -2.50 -0.53 -9.85
CA ALA A 236 -1.30 -0.04 -10.48
C ALA A 236 -0.94 -0.97 -11.65
N ARG A 237 -0.21 -0.44 -12.63
CA ARG A 237 0.49 -1.27 -13.62
C ARG A 237 1.93 -1.49 -13.20
N SER A 238 2.53 -2.60 -13.60
CA SER A 238 3.92 -2.89 -13.27
C SER A 238 4.71 -3.22 -14.51
N THR A 239 5.85 -2.55 -14.68
CA THR A 239 6.80 -2.84 -15.77
C THR A 239 7.50 -4.21 -15.60
N ALA A 240 7.28 -4.90 -14.49
CA ALA A 240 7.72 -6.28 -14.30
C ALA A 240 6.80 -7.31 -14.99
N THR A 241 5.59 -6.89 -15.37
CA THR A 241 4.54 -7.76 -15.92
C THR A 241 4.05 -7.31 -17.29
N HIS A 242 4.16 -6.02 -17.58
CA HIS A 242 3.71 -5.41 -18.83
C HIS A 242 4.86 -4.61 -19.43
N THR A 243 4.93 -4.54 -20.76
CA THR A 243 5.85 -3.63 -21.43
C THR A 243 5.32 -2.20 -21.36
N VAL A 244 6.20 -1.24 -21.65
CA VAL A 244 5.83 0.18 -21.68
C VAL A 244 4.78 0.45 -22.76
N GLU A 245 4.86 -0.25 -23.88
CA GLU A 245 3.93 -0.14 -25.01
C GLU A 245 2.54 -0.68 -24.65
N GLU A 246 2.47 -1.79 -23.90
CA GLU A 246 1.20 -2.35 -23.40
C GLU A 246 0.54 -1.36 -22.43
N ILE A 247 1.32 -0.81 -21.48
CA ILE A 247 0.81 0.19 -20.54
C ILE A 247 0.34 1.45 -21.29
N ALA A 248 1.08 1.91 -22.30
CA ALA A 248 0.69 3.06 -23.11
C ALA A 248 -0.60 2.81 -23.90
N ALA A 249 -0.77 1.60 -24.47
CA ALA A 249 -1.99 1.22 -25.17
C ALA A 249 -3.21 1.24 -24.23
N GLU A 250 -3.07 0.67 -23.03
CA GLU A 250 -4.14 0.68 -22.03
C GLU A 250 -4.53 2.10 -21.59
N ILE A 251 -3.56 2.99 -21.39
CA ILE A 251 -3.82 4.39 -21.04
C ILE A 251 -4.54 5.10 -22.21
N ALA A 252 -4.10 4.88 -23.44
CA ALA A 252 -4.73 5.49 -24.61
C ALA A 252 -6.17 5.01 -24.82
N GLU A 253 -6.44 3.71 -24.65
CA GLU A 253 -7.81 3.18 -24.70
C GLU A 253 -8.69 3.78 -23.61
N LEU A 254 -8.14 3.95 -22.39
CA LEU A 254 -8.87 4.57 -21.28
C LEU A 254 -9.25 6.02 -21.56
N ILE A 255 -8.37 6.79 -22.19
CA ILE A 255 -8.61 8.20 -22.53
C ILE A 255 -9.60 8.31 -23.70
N HIS A 256 -9.36 7.59 -24.80
CA HIS A 256 -10.21 7.66 -25.99
C HIS A 256 -11.62 7.05 -25.80
N SER A 257 -11.79 6.06 -24.91
CA SER A 257 -13.11 5.46 -24.65
C SER A 257 -14.09 6.39 -23.91
N LYS A 258 -13.62 7.59 -23.55
CA LYS A 258 -14.37 8.57 -22.76
C LYS A 258 -14.47 9.94 -23.45
N GLU A 259 -13.93 10.06 -24.66
CA GLU A 259 -14.21 11.16 -25.60
C GLU A 259 -15.45 10.81 -26.45
#